data_AF-A0A2K9ZD56-F1
#
_entry.id   AF-A0A2K9ZD56-F1
#
_cell.length_a   1.000
_cell.length_b   1.000
_cell.length_c   1.000
_cell.angle_alpha   90.00
_cell.angle_beta   90.00
_cell.angle_gamma   90.00
#
_symmetry.space_group_name_H-M   'P 1'
#
loop_
_entity.id
_entity.type
_entity.pdbx_description
1 polymer ?
#
loop_
_entity_poly.entity_id
_entity_poly.type
_entity_poly.pdbx_seq_one_letter_code
_entity_poly.pdbx_strand_id
1 'polypeptide(L)'
;MSFKLSAEAEEDIIAIAEQGVRVFGAGQAKRYHDELFALFDLIAVNPCIARERDEIDPPVRIHPFKAHLVVYRIEDDETIFVQPCC
;
A
#
# COMPACT_ATOMS: atom_id res chain seq x y z
N MET A 1 1.31 -15.75 0.09
CA MET A 1 0.37 -14.98 -0.74
C MET A 1 1.14 -13.89 -1.45
N SER A 2 0.76 -13.57 -2.68
CA SER A 2 1.38 -12.52 -3.50
C SER A 2 0.60 -11.21 -3.41
N PHE A 3 1.27 -10.09 -3.66
CA PHE A 3 0.61 -8.81 -3.93
C PHE A 3 0.99 -8.33 -5.34
N LYS A 4 0.10 -7.55 -5.95
CA LYS A 4 0.27 -6.85 -7.22
C LYS A 4 0.04 -5.37 -6.95
N LEU A 5 0.87 -4.53 -7.56
CA LEU A 5 0.72 -3.08 -7.52
C LEU A 5 0.15 -2.62 -8.87
N SER A 6 -0.74 -1.63 -8.87
CA SER A 6 -1.03 -0.88 -10.09
C SER A 6 0.18 -0.03 -10.48
N ALA A 7 0.25 0.40 -11.75
CA ALA A 7 1.33 1.26 -12.23
C ALA A 7 1.39 2.58 -11.44
N GLU A 8 0.22 3.16 -11.16
CA GLU A 8 0.07 4.38 -10.37
C GLU A 8 0.51 4.16 -8.91
N ALA A 9 0.18 3.02 -8.31
CA ALA A 9 0.62 2.70 -6.95
C ALA A 9 2.15 2.53 -6.87
N GLU A 10 2.78 1.99 -7.92
CA GLU A 10 4.23 1.92 -8.02
C GLU A 10 4.85 3.32 -8.14
N GLU A 11 4.28 4.19 -8.98
CA GLU A 11 4.69 5.60 -9.09
C GLU A 11 4.56 6.35 -7.76
N ASP A 12 3.48 6.14 -7.02
CA ASP A 12 3.27 6.72 -5.69
C ASP A 12 4.37 6.29 -4.71
N ILE A 13 4.72 5.01 -4.69
CA ILE A 13 5.80 4.49 -3.83
C ILE A 13 7.14 5.15 -4.16
N ILE A 14 7.44 5.30 -5.46
CA ILE A 14 8.65 5.99 -5.93
C ILE A 14 8.62 7.45 -5.47
N ALA A 15 7.51 8.16 -5.70
CA ALA A 15 7.36 9.57 -5.32
C ALA A 15 7.52 9.78 -3.80
N ILE A 16 6.95 8.89 -2.98
CA ILE A 16 7.10 8.89 -1.52
C ILE A 16 8.56 8.69 -1.13
N ALA A 17 9.26 7.75 -1.77
CA ALA A 17 10.66 7.49 -1.48
C ALA A 17 11.53 8.70 -1.83
N GLU A 18 11.36 9.26 -3.03
CA GLU A 18 12.11 10.44 -3.47
C GLU A 18 11.86 11.66 -2.57
N GLN A 19 10.60 11.94 -2.25
CA GLN A 19 10.25 13.01 -1.34
C GLN A 19 10.84 12.76 0.05
N GLY A 20 10.78 11.52 0.52
CA GLY A 20 11.39 11.10 1.78
C GLY A 20 12.89 11.38 1.83
N VAL A 21 13.60 11.09 0.74
CA VAL A 21 15.04 11.39 0.61
C VAL A 21 15.28 12.90 0.66
N ARG A 22 14.50 13.69 -0.09
CA ARG A 22 14.66 15.15 -0.17
C ARG A 22 14.39 15.85 1.16
N VAL A 23 13.37 15.40 1.90
CA VAL A 23 12.88 16.09 3.11
C VAL A 23 13.54 15.57 4.38
N PHE A 24 13.79 14.26 4.48
CA PHE A 24 14.23 13.59 5.72
C PHE A 24 15.57 12.86 5.58
N GLY A 25 16.14 12.81 4.38
CA GLY A 25 17.37 12.09 4.07
C GLY A 25 17.17 10.60 3.81
N ALA A 26 18.17 10.00 3.15
CA ALA A 26 18.09 8.62 2.65
C ALA A 26 17.84 7.56 3.73
N GLY A 27 18.40 7.74 4.93
CA GLY A 27 18.22 6.78 6.02
C GLY A 27 16.78 6.72 6.56
N GLN A 28 16.07 7.86 6.59
CA GLN A 28 14.66 7.89 7.00
C GLN A 28 13.77 7.39 5.85
N ALA A 29 14.08 7.76 4.61
CA ALA A 29 13.35 7.31 3.43
C ALA A 29 13.40 5.77 3.29
N LYS A 30 14.59 5.18 3.44
CA LYS A 30 14.78 3.73 3.41
C LYS A 30 13.95 3.03 4.49
N ARG A 31 13.99 3.51 5.74
CA ARG A 31 13.19 2.93 6.83
C ARG A 31 11.69 3.03 6.56
N TYR A 32 11.23 4.16 6.03
CA TYR A 32 9.83 4.34 5.67
C TYR A 32 9.40 3.33 4.61
N HIS A 33 10.23 3.13 3.59
CA HIS A 33 10.00 2.17 2.51
C HIS A 33 10.03 0.72 3.02
N ASP A 34 11.03 0.34 3.81
CA ASP A 34 11.13 -1.01 4.40
C ASP A 34 9.87 -1.34 5.25
N GLU A 35 9.38 -0.38 6.04
CA GLU A 35 8.16 -0.56 6.84
C GLU A 35 6.89 -0.63 5.99
N LEU A 36 6.84 0.07 4.84
CA LEU A 36 5.71 -0.01 3.91
C LEU A 36 5.61 -1.40 3.29
N PHE A 37 6.75 -1.97 2.87
CA PHE A 37 6.78 -3.33 2.31
C PHE A 37 6.46 -4.39 3.37
N ALA A 38 6.92 -4.19 4.62
CA ALA A 38 6.51 -5.07 5.73
C ALA A 38 4.99 -5.03 5.98
N LEU A 39 4.34 -3.88 5.77
CA LEU A 39 2.88 -3.80 5.81
C LEU A 39 2.23 -4.55 4.64
N PHE A 40 2.78 -4.48 3.43
CA PHE A 40 2.27 -5.27 2.29
C PHE A 40 2.37 -6.77 2.57
N ASP A 41 3.48 -7.23 3.15
CA ASP A 41 3.62 -8.62 3.57
C ASP A 41 2.58 -9.01 4.64
N LEU A 42 2.31 -8.12 5.60
CA LEU A 42 1.28 -8.35 6.62
C LEU A 42 -0.11 -8.44 6.01
N ILE A 43 -0.45 -7.55 5.08
CA ILE A 43 -1.73 -7.56 4.36
C ILE A 43 -1.83 -8.82 3.49
N ALA A 44 -0.74 -9.23 2.83
CA ALA A 44 -0.71 -10.46 2.06
C ALA A 44 -0.94 -11.69 2.95
N VAL A 45 -0.43 -11.74 4.19
CA VAL A 45 -0.68 -12.86 5.11
C VAL A 45 -2.07 -12.78 5.76
N ASN A 46 -2.61 -11.58 5.94
CA ASN A 46 -3.90 -11.37 6.58
C ASN A 46 -4.76 -10.34 5.81
N PRO A 47 -5.31 -10.73 4.64
CA PRO A 47 -6.02 -9.81 3.74
C PRO A 47 -7.18 -9.06 4.38
N CYS A 48 -7.84 -9.69 5.36
CA CYS A 48 -9.01 -9.17 6.06
C CYS A 48 -8.68 -8.31 7.29
N ILE A 49 -7.42 -7.91 7.47
CA ILE A 49 -6.99 -7.04 8.59
C ILE A 49 -7.67 -5.67 8.56
N ALA A 50 -7.93 -5.13 7.36
CA ALA A 50 -8.72 -3.93 7.17
C ALA A 50 -10.16 -4.28 6.77
N ARG A 51 -11.11 -3.48 7.26
CA ARG A 51 -12.52 -3.60 6.95
C ARG A 51 -12.77 -3.23 5.48
N GLU A 52 -13.60 -4.02 4.82
CA GLU A 52 -14.14 -3.71 3.49
C GLU A 52 -15.07 -2.50 3.54
N ARG A 53 -14.91 -1.64 2.55
CA ARG A 53 -15.70 -0.44 2.33
C ARG A 53 -16.47 -0.61 1.04
N ASP A 54 -17.72 -1.03 1.18
CA ASP A 54 -18.67 -1.18 0.07
C ASP A 54 -19.18 0.18 -0.42
N GLU A 55 -18.86 1.27 0.30
CA GLU A 55 -19.15 2.65 -0.13
C GLU A 55 -18.34 3.12 -1.35
N ILE A 56 -17.27 2.41 -1.72
CA ILE A 56 -16.42 2.66 -2.89
C ILE A 56 -16.67 1.53 -3.88
N ASP A 57 -16.80 1.86 -5.17
CA ASP A 57 -17.00 0.88 -6.24
C ASP A 57 -15.76 0.84 -7.17
N PRO A 58 -15.08 -0.32 -7.33
CA PRO A 58 -15.33 -1.58 -6.62
C PRO A 58 -14.97 -1.51 -5.13
N PRO A 59 -15.50 -2.41 -4.27
CA PRO A 59 -15.20 -2.43 -2.84
C PRO A 59 -13.70 -2.50 -2.57
N VAL A 60 -13.24 -1.67 -1.63
CA VAL A 60 -11.82 -1.61 -1.24
C VAL A 60 -11.62 -1.75 0.26
N ARG A 61 -10.42 -2.11 0.63
CA ARG A 61 -9.89 -2.06 2.01
C ARG A 61 -8.89 -0.93 2.10
N ILE A 62 -8.96 -0.19 3.20
CA ILE A 62 -8.06 0.94 3.45
C ILE A 62 -7.34 0.69 4.77
N HIS A 63 -6.02 0.57 4.70
CA HIS A 63 -5.16 0.45 5.87
C HIS A 63 -4.32 1.73 6.04
N PRO A 64 -4.44 2.46 7.16
CA PRO A 64 -3.61 3.62 7.41
C PRO A 64 -2.15 3.20 7.63
N PHE A 65 -1.21 3.91 7.01
CA PHE A 65 0.22 3.69 7.17
C PHE A 65 0.94 5.03 7.37
N LYS A 66 1.13 5.39 8.65
CA LYS A 66 1.77 6.65 9.04
C LYS A 66 1.10 7.85 8.36
N ALA A 67 1.79 8.51 7.43
CA ALA A 67 1.30 9.69 6.72
C ALA A 67 0.52 9.35 5.43
N HIS A 68 0.48 8.08 5.01
CA HIS A 68 -0.13 7.64 3.76
C HIS A 68 -1.22 6.58 4.02
N LEU A 69 -2.10 6.37 3.05
CA LEU A 69 -3.13 5.34 3.09
C LEU A 69 -2.78 4.26 2.06
N VAL A 70 -2.85 3.00 2.49
CA VAL A 70 -2.75 1.86 1.58
C VAL A 70 -4.16 1.42 1.21
N VAL A 71 -4.52 1.59 -0.05
CA VAL A 71 -5.80 1.15 -0.60
C VAL A 71 -5.56 -0.14 -1.38
N TYR A 72 -6.30 -1.19 -1.05
CA TYR A 72 -6.14 -2.49 -1.69
C TYR A 72 -7.46 -3.26 -1.78
N ARG A 73 -7.50 -4.25 -2.66
CA ARG A 73 -8.60 -5.21 -2.76
C ARG A 73 -8.04 -6.62 -2.87
N ILE A 74 -8.91 -7.61 -2.69
CA ILE A 74 -8.58 -9.03 -2.82
C ILE A 74 -9.15 -9.48 -4.17
N GLU A 75 -8.29 -9.97 -5.05
CA GLU A 75 -8.69 -10.54 -6.35
C GLU A 75 -9.19 -11.99 -6.18
N ASP A 76 -9.86 -12.51 -7.20
CA ASP A 76 -10.41 -13.88 -7.21
C ASP A 76 -9.33 -14.96 -7.02
N ASP A 77 -8.07 -14.66 -7.35
CA ASP A 77 -6.90 -15.54 -7.17
C ASP A 77 -6.24 -15.41 -5.78
N GLU A 78 -6.93 -14.80 -4.80
CA GLU A 78 -6.44 -14.46 -3.46
C GLU A 78 -5.24 -13.50 -3.46
N THR A 79 -4.93 -12.85 -4.59
CA THR A 79 -3.87 -11.84 -4.66
C THR A 79 -4.36 -10.50 -4.11
N ILE A 80 -3.49 -9.83 -3.34
CA ILE A 80 -3.72 -8.45 -2.93
C ILE A 80 -3.42 -7.52 -4.09
N PHE A 81 -4.40 -6.76 -4.57
CA PHE A 81 -4.19 -5.71 -5.56
C PHE A 81 -4.20 -4.35 -4.89
N VAL A 82 -3.04 -3.69 -4.87
CA VAL A 82 -2.86 -2.33 -4.33
C VAL A 82 -3.08 -1.33 -5.45
N GLN A 83 -3.91 -0.33 -5.18
CA GLN A 83 -4.31 0.68 -6.16
C GLN A 83 -4.27 2.08 -5.53
N PRO A 84 -4.14 3.15 -6.32
CA PRO A 84 -4.30 4.51 -5.83
C PRO A 84 -5.72 4.72 -5.28
N CYS A 85 -5.85 5.66 -4.36
CA CYS A 85 -7.14 6.22 -4.00
C CYS A 85 -7.64 7.03 -5.21
N CYS A 86 -8.78 6.65 -5.78
CA CYS A 86 -9.38 7.14 -7.03
C CYS A 86 -9.14 8.61 -7.38
#